data_AF-G9KDV2-F1
#
_entry.id   AF-G9KDV2-F1
#
_cell.length_a   1.000
_cell.length_b   1.000
_cell.length_c   1.000
_cell.angle_alpha   90.00
_cell.angle_beta   90.00
_cell.angle_gamma   90.00
#
_symmetry.space_group_name_H-M   'P 1'
#
loop_
_entity.id
_entity.type
_entity.pdbx_description
1 polymer ?
#
loop_
_entity_poly.entity_id
_entity_poly.type
_entity_poly.pdbx_seq_one_letter_code
_entity_poly.pdbx_strand_id
1 'polypeptide(L)'
;DESNTIHLKVIEQRPDPPVAQEYDVPVFTKDKEDFFNSQWDLTTQQILPYIDGFRHVQKISAEADVELNLVRIAIQNLLYYGVVTLVSILQYSNVYC
;
A
#
# COMPACT_ATOMS: atom_id res chain seq x y z
N ASP A 1 -31.10 36.45 -0.40
CA ASP A 1 -31.06 35.16 -1.11
C ASP A 1 -29.70 34.56 -0.87
N GLU A 2 -29.62 33.63 0.09
CA GLU A 2 -28.38 32.99 0.53
C GLU A 2 -27.98 31.91 -0.47
N SER A 3 -26.88 32.12 -1.17
CA SER A 3 -26.37 31.22 -2.20
C SER A 3 -25.81 29.94 -1.57
N ASN A 4 -26.56 28.85 -1.61
CA ASN A 4 -26.08 27.51 -1.26
C ASN A 4 -25.35 26.87 -2.46
N THR A 5 -24.04 26.71 -2.37
CA THR A 5 -23.24 25.97 -3.36
C THR A 5 -23.08 24.53 -2.90
N ILE A 6 -23.68 23.58 -3.63
CA ILE A 6 -23.58 22.15 -3.32
C ILE A 6 -22.38 21.57 -4.07
N HIS A 7 -21.39 21.06 -3.34
CA HIS A 7 -20.22 20.38 -3.91
C HIS A 7 -20.47 18.86 -3.94
N LEU A 8 -20.76 18.30 -5.12
CA LEU A 8 -20.88 16.86 -5.32
C LEU A 8 -19.58 16.30 -5.92
N LYS A 9 -18.97 15.32 -5.24
CA LYS A 9 -17.84 14.54 -5.77
C LYS A 9 -18.28 13.08 -5.87
N VAL A 10 -18.31 12.54 -7.08
CA VAL A 10 -18.50 11.10 -7.29
C VAL A 10 -17.23 10.38 -6.86
N ILE A 11 -17.36 9.48 -5.89
CA ILE A 11 -16.27 8.67 -5.37
C ILE A 11 -16.43 7.27 -5.97
N GLU A 12 -15.37 6.74 -6.58
CA GLU A 12 -15.35 5.35 -7.01
C GLU A 12 -15.39 4.46 -5.76
N GLN A 13 -16.45 3.65 -5.63
CA GLN A 13 -16.50 2.61 -4.61
C GLN A 13 -15.62 1.44 -5.06
N ARG A 14 -14.46 1.32 -4.43
CA ARG A 14 -13.56 0.18 -4.65
C ARG A 14 -13.90 -0.93 -3.66
N PRO A 15 -13.69 -2.20 -4.04
CA PRO A 15 -13.91 -3.31 -3.13
C PRO A 15 -12.98 -3.21 -1.92
N ASP A 16 -13.42 -3.76 -0.79
CA ASP A 16 -12.60 -3.83 0.41
C ASP A 16 -11.27 -4.52 0.12
N PRO A 17 -10.13 -3.89 0.48
CA PRO A 17 -8.83 -4.44 0.20
C PRO A 17 -8.61 -5.68 1.08
N PRO A 18 -8.02 -6.76 0.55
CA PRO A 18 -7.72 -7.93 1.36
C PRO A 18 -6.76 -7.57 2.50
N VAL A 19 -6.86 -8.31 3.60
CA VAL A 19 -6.08 -8.07 4.81
C VAL A 19 -4.62 -8.46 4.56
N ALA A 20 -3.73 -7.47 4.58
CA ALA A 20 -2.29 -7.69 4.50
C ALA A 20 -1.81 -8.57 5.67
N GLN A 21 -1.20 -9.70 5.36
CA GLN A 21 -0.55 -10.58 6.32
C GLN A 21 0.91 -10.16 6.54
N GLU A 22 1.49 -10.53 7.67
CA GLU A 22 2.88 -10.20 8.02
C GLU A 22 3.92 -10.82 7.06
N TYR A 23 3.57 -11.96 6.48
CA TYR A 23 4.39 -12.72 5.53
C TYR A 23 4.12 -12.36 4.06
N ASP A 24 3.16 -11.48 3.77
CA ASP A 24 2.91 -11.04 2.41
C ASP A 24 3.99 -10.06 1.95
N VAL A 25 4.30 -10.10 0.66
CA VAL A 25 5.28 -9.24 0.03
C VAL A 25 4.55 -8.18 -0.79
N PRO A 26 4.55 -6.90 -0.38
CA PRO A 26 4.03 -5.82 -1.20
C PRO A 26 4.97 -5.57 -2.40
N VAL A 27 4.39 -5.54 -3.60
CA VAL A 27 5.06 -5.23 -4.87
C VAL A 27 4.43 -3.98 -5.45
N PHE A 28 5.24 -3.03 -5.93
CA PHE A 28 4.71 -1.88 -6.66
C PHE A 28 4.21 -2.32 -8.03
N THR A 29 2.97 -1.95 -8.35
CA THR A 29 2.39 -2.17 -9.69
C THR A 29 2.52 -0.96 -10.60
N LYS A 30 2.76 0.21 -10.02
CA LYS A 30 2.96 1.48 -10.72
C LYS A 30 4.31 2.06 -10.37
N ASP A 31 4.89 2.82 -11.29
CA ASP A 31 6.18 3.47 -11.10
C ASP A 31 6.13 4.46 -9.93
N LYS A 32 7.13 4.38 -9.05
CA LYS A 32 7.29 5.27 -7.88
C LYS A 32 7.37 6.75 -8.27
N GLU A 33 7.80 7.04 -9.49
CA GLU A 33 7.99 8.39 -10.03
C GLU A 33 6.69 9.10 -10.40
N ASP A 34 5.62 8.33 -10.68
CA ASP A 34 4.28 8.89 -10.93
C ASP A 34 3.61 9.37 -9.62
N PHE A 35 4.17 8.97 -8.48
CA PHE A 35 3.67 9.33 -7.16
C PHE A 35 4.36 10.59 -6.64
N PHE A 36 3.60 11.69 -6.58
CA PHE A 36 4.03 12.90 -5.87
C PHE A 36 4.18 12.59 -4.38
N ASN A 37 5.42 12.34 -3.93
CA ASN A 37 5.76 12.04 -2.53
C ASN A 37 5.12 13.01 -1.52
N SER A 38 4.92 14.27 -1.89
CA SER A 38 4.33 15.28 -1.01
C SER A 38 2.83 15.12 -0.73
N GLN A 39 2.09 14.32 -1.51
CA GLN A 39 0.67 14.05 -1.26
C GLN A 39 0.43 12.85 -0.31
N TRP A 40 1.46 12.04 -0.07
CA TRP A 40 1.34 10.83 0.73
C TRP A 40 1.63 11.11 2.20
N ASP A 41 0.95 10.42 3.10
CA ASP A 41 1.20 10.50 4.54
C ASP A 41 2.65 10.13 4.90
N LEU A 42 3.15 10.72 6.00
CA LEU A 42 4.52 10.55 6.49
C LEU A 42 4.91 9.07 6.69
N THR A 43 3.96 8.26 7.16
CA THR A 43 4.16 6.81 7.37
C THR A 43 4.34 6.09 6.03
N THR A 44 3.56 6.46 5.02
CA THR A 44 3.62 5.89 3.67
C THR A 44 4.94 6.24 3.00
N GLN A 45 5.43 7.48 3.17
CA GLN A 45 6.73 7.91 2.68
C GLN A 45 7.89 7.15 3.33
N GLN A 46 7.78 6.84 4.64
CA GLN A 46 8.79 6.05 5.35
C GLN A 46 8.84 4.60 4.85
N ILE A 47 7.71 3.95 4.59
CA ILE A 47 7.69 2.55 4.14
C ILE A 47 7.98 2.38 2.63
N LEU A 48 7.67 3.39 1.80
CA LEU A 48 7.85 3.39 0.34
C LEU A 48 9.23 2.92 -0.16
N PRO A 49 10.36 3.39 0.41
CA PRO A 49 11.69 2.94 0.00
C PRO A 49 12.00 1.49 0.41
N TYR A 50 11.26 0.92 1.35
CA TYR A 50 11.44 -0.46 1.79
C TYR A 50 10.61 -1.47 0.99
N ILE A 51 9.62 -1.00 0.23
CA ILE A 51 8.81 -1.82 -0.67
C ILE A 51 9.61 -2.02 -1.98
N ASP A 52 10.32 -3.14 -2.04
CA ASP A 52 11.11 -3.57 -3.22
C ASP A 52 10.53 -4.82 -3.92
N GLY A 53 9.40 -5.36 -3.44
CA GLY A 53 8.80 -6.57 -4.01
C GLY A 53 9.48 -7.89 -3.60
N PHE A 54 10.47 -7.85 -2.71
CA PHE A 54 11.10 -9.04 -2.10
C PHE A 54 10.94 -9.11 -0.58
N ARG A 55 10.77 -7.95 0.07
CA ARG A 55 10.65 -7.83 1.53
C ARG A 55 9.19 -7.99 1.94
N HIS A 56 8.92 -8.86 2.89
CA HIS A 56 7.60 -9.03 3.47
C HIS A 56 7.29 -7.92 4.50
N VAL A 57 6.01 -7.75 4.84
CA VAL A 57 5.53 -6.68 5.75
C VAL A 57 6.30 -6.62 7.07
N GLN A 58 6.58 -7.77 7.69
CA GLN A 58 7.34 -7.83 8.96
C GLN A 58 8.76 -7.27 8.83
N LYS A 59 9.46 -7.57 7.73
CA LYS A 59 10.81 -7.06 7.47
C LYS A 59 10.82 -5.57 7.19
N ILE A 60 9.80 -5.08 6.48
CA ILE A 60 9.61 -3.64 6.25
C ILE A 60 9.39 -2.91 7.57
N SER A 61 8.54 -3.44 8.45
CA SER A 61 8.31 -2.90 9.79
C SER A 61 9.61 -2.80 10.61
N ALA A 62 10.45 -3.83 10.57
CA ALA A 62 11.74 -3.83 11.27
C ALA A 62 12.76 -2.83 10.70
N GLU A 63 12.82 -2.66 9.37
CA GLU A 63 13.77 -1.74 8.74
C GLU A 63 13.31 -0.27 8.77
N ALA A 64 12.00 -0.04 8.75
CA ALA A 64 11.41 1.29 8.85
C ALA A 64 11.23 1.78 10.30
N ASP A 65 11.45 0.93 11.30
CA ASP A 65 11.19 1.21 12.72
C ASP A 65 9.73 1.67 12.98
N VAL A 66 8.79 1.05 12.27
CA VAL A 66 7.34 1.35 12.36
C VAL A 66 6.60 0.13 12.89
N GLU A 67 5.58 0.36 13.74
CA GLU A 67 4.74 -0.73 14.26
C GLU A 67 4.10 -1.55 13.13
N LEU A 68 4.13 -2.87 13.26
CA LEU A 68 3.64 -3.81 12.26
C LEU A 68 2.16 -3.58 11.89
N ASN A 69 1.28 -3.22 12.84
CA ASN A 69 -0.11 -2.91 12.49
C ASN A 69 -0.22 -1.62 11.67
N LEU A 70 0.61 -0.62 11.94
CA LEU A 70 0.60 0.63 11.18
C LEU A 70 1.06 0.39 9.74
N VAL A 71 2.10 -0.44 9.55
CA VAL A 71 2.54 -0.86 8.21
C VAL A 71 1.44 -1.65 7.50
N ARG A 72 0.74 -2.56 8.19
CA ARG A 72 -0.39 -3.31 7.60
C ARG A 72 -1.51 -2.38 7.12
N ILE A 73 -1.90 -1.40 7.93
CA ILE A 73 -2.92 -0.41 7.56
C ILE A 73 -2.44 0.44 6.37
N ALA A 74 -1.18 0.89 6.39
CA ALA A 74 -0.61 1.68 5.29
C ALA A 74 -0.58 0.89 3.97
N ILE A 75 -0.15 -0.37 4.00
CA ILE A 75 -0.16 -1.27 2.83
C ILE A 75 -1.58 -1.55 2.36
N GLN A 76 -2.53 -1.75 3.28
CA GLN A 76 -3.93 -1.98 2.92
C GLN A 76 -4.55 -0.75 2.25
N ASN A 77 -4.20 0.46 2.70
CA ASN A 77 -4.57 1.70 2.02
C ASN A 77 -3.94 1.78 0.62
N LEU A 78 -2.64 1.49 0.49
CA LEU A 78 -1.97 1.46 -0.81
C LEU A 78 -2.59 0.44 -1.77
N LEU A 79 -3.06 -0.70 -1.25
CA LEU A 79 -3.74 -1.74 -2.01
C LEU A 79 -5.13 -1.29 -2.47
N TYR A 80 -5.88 -0.59 -1.60
CA TYR A 80 -7.14 0.06 -1.97
C TYR A 80 -6.96 1.08 -3.10
N TYR A 81 -5.84 1.82 -3.08
CA TYR A 81 -5.52 2.76 -4.15
C TYR A 81 -4.99 2.08 -5.44
N GLY A 82 -4.70 0.78 -5.41
CA GLY A 82 -4.13 0.04 -6.54
C GLY A 82 -2.70 0.46 -6.86
N VAL A 83 -1.95 0.87 -5.83
CA VAL A 83 -0.53 1.27 -5.93
C VAL A 83 0.37 0.06 -5.74
N VAL A 84 0.02 -0.79 -4.78
CA VAL A 84 0.74 -2.00 -4.44
C VAL A 84 -0.15 -3.22 -4.62
N THR A 85 0.45 -4.36 -4.91
CA THR A 85 -0.19 -5.67 -4.83
C THR A 85 0.50 -6.53 -3.81
N LEU A 86 -0.27 -7.37 -3.12
CA LEU A 86 0.28 -8.36 -2.20
C LEU A 86 0.53 -9.67 -2.94
N VAL A 87 1.76 -10.17 -2.82
CA VAL A 87 2.14 -11.49 -3.32
C VAL A 87 2.54 -12.36 -2.13
N SER A 88 2.00 -13.57 -2.07
CA SER A 88 2.36 -14.53 -1.03
C SER A 88 3.70 -15.20 -1.38
N ILE A 89 4.57 -15.37 -0.38
CA ILE A 89 5.87 -16.05 -0.50
C ILE A 89 5.76 -17.50 -1.02
N LEU A 90 4.58 -18.12 -0.92
CA LEU A 90 4.36 -19.49 -1.40
C LEU A 90 4.50 -19.61 -2.92
N GLN A 91 4.26 -18.54 -3.68
CA GLN A 91 4.48 -18.55 -5.14
C GLN A 91 5.97 -18.57 -5.52
N TYR A 92 6.88 -18.14 -4.64
CA TYR A 92 8.33 -18.28 -4.85
C TYR A 92 8.83 -19.73 -4.66
N SER A 93 8.05 -20.58 -4.00
CA SER A 93 8.34 -22.02 -3.85
C SER A 93 7.74 -22.87 -4.97
N ASN A 94 6.87 -22.31 -5.81
CA ASN A 94 6.49 -22.97 -7.06
C ASN A 94 7.62 -22.81 -8.06
N VAL A 95 8.58 -23.73 -7.97
CA VAL A 95 9.52 -24.03 -9.04
C VAL A 95 8.69 -24.49 -10.24
N TYR A 96 8.32 -23.56 -11.12
CA TYR A 96 7.88 -23.92 -12.46
C TYR A 96 9.16 -24.23 -13.26
N CYS A 97 9.58 -25.49 -13.19
CA CYS A 97 10.45 -26.08 -14.21
C CYS A 97 9.64 -26.33 -15.49
#